data_AF-A0A7I0JQP6-F1
#
_entry.id   AF-A0A7I0JQP6-F1
#
_cell.length_a   1.000
_cell.length_b   1.000
_cell.length_c   1.000
_cell.angle_alpha   90.00
_cell.angle_beta   90.00
_cell.angle_gamma   90.00
#
_symmetry.space_group_name_H-M   'P 1'
#
loop_
_entity.id
_entity.type
_entity.pdbx_description
1 polymer ?
#
loop_
_entity_poly.entity_id
_entity_poly.type
_entity_poly.pdbx_seq_one_letter_code
_entity_poly.pdbx_strand_id
1 'polypeptide(L)' 'MGIEACVPRSYDSLTLDVAVVDAVGHLIAFIRQDGALMGSIDLAINKAVTARMFDGP' A
#
# COMPACT_ATOMS: atom_id res chain seq x y z
N MET A 1 -10.92 -0.48 -12.93
CA MET A 1 -9.70 0.32 -12.78
C MET A 1 -9.36 0.36 -11.29
N GLY A 2 -8.81 -0.74 -10.77
CA GLY A 2 -8.51 -0.88 -9.35
C GLY A 2 -7.05 -0.52 -9.05
N ILE A 3 -6.68 -0.71 -7.78
CA ILE A 3 -5.34 -0.64 -7.17
C ILE A 3 -4.15 -1.18 -8.01
N GLU A 4 -4.41 -1.96 -9.05
CA GLU A 4 -3.43 -2.42 -10.05
C GLU A 4 -2.79 -1.27 -10.83
N ALA A 5 -3.46 -0.11 -10.95
CA ALA A 5 -2.86 1.09 -11.54
C ALA A 5 -1.75 1.71 -10.67
N CYS A 6 -1.78 1.47 -9.35
CA CYS A 6 -0.71 1.89 -8.44
C CYS A 6 0.52 1.00 -8.51
N VAL A 7 0.44 -0.16 -9.19
CA VAL A 7 1.57 -1.06 -9.40
C VAL A 7 2.10 -0.88 -10.83
N PRO A 8 3.07 0.01 -11.07
CA PRO A 8 3.64 0.18 -12.40
C PRO A 8 4.35 -1.10 -12.84
N ARG A 9 4.10 -1.54 -14.08
CA ARG A 9 4.76 -2.71 -14.72
C ARG A 9 6.30 -2.69 -14.65
N SER A 10 6.91 -1.55 -14.36
CA SER A 10 8.37 -1.42 -14.26
C SER A 10 8.98 -2.05 -13.00
N TYR A 11 8.19 -2.37 -11.96
CA TYR A 11 8.66 -2.90 -10.67
C TYR A 11 8.48 -4.43 -10.53
N ASP A 12 8.44 -5.17 -11.65
CA ASP A 12 8.28 -6.64 -11.68
C ASP A 12 9.34 -7.38 -10.83
N SER A 13 10.55 -6.82 -10.71
CA SER A 13 11.65 -7.39 -9.93
C SER A 13 11.76 -6.93 -8.47
N LEU A 14 10.86 -6.05 -8.01
CA LEU A 14 10.90 -5.46 -6.68
C LEU A 14 9.67 -5.88 -5.89
N THR A 15 9.89 -6.28 -4.64
CA THR A 15 8.80 -6.80 -3.81
C THR A 15 8.20 -5.73 -2.94
N LEU A 16 6.91 -5.48 -3.19
CA LEU A 16 6.17 -4.35 -2.67
C LEU A 16 4.85 -4.80 -2.04
N ASP A 17 4.44 -4.05 -1.02
CA ASP A 17 3.13 -4.13 -0.40
C ASP A 17 2.44 -2.78 -0.57
N VAL A 18 1.21 -2.79 -1.07
CA VAL A 18 0.40 -1.60 -1.32
C VAL A 18 -0.85 -1.69 -0.46
N ALA A 19 -1.02 -0.73 0.45
CA ALA A 19 -2.22 -0.57 1.26
C ALA A 19 -2.95 0.72 0.86
N VAL A 20 -4.25 0.64 0.69
CA VAL A 20 -5.13 1.79 0.45
C VAL A 20 -6.09 1.90 1.62
N VAL A 21 -6.17 3.11 2.17
CA VAL A 21 -7.05 3.44 3.30
C VAL A 21 -8.08 4.48 2.89
N ASP A 22 -9.24 4.46 3.54
CA ASP A 22 -10.28 5.46 3.36
C ASP A 22 -10.00 6.75 4.13
N ALA A 23 -10.96 7.67 4.10
CA ALA A 23 -10.83 8.98 4.75
C ALA A 23 -10.68 8.91 6.28
N VAL A 24 -11.15 7.84 6.92
CA VAL A 24 -11.08 7.63 8.38
C VAL A 24 -9.95 6.67 8.78
N GLY A 25 -9.14 6.21 7.82
CA GLY A 25 -7.99 5.34 8.05
C GLY A 25 -8.32 3.85 8.06
N HIS A 26 -9.51 3.45 7.59
CA HIS A 26 -9.83 2.02 7.42
C HIS A 26 -9.22 1.46 6.15
N LEU A 27 -8.64 0.26 6.25
CA LEU A 27 -8.08 -0.47 5.12
C LEU A 27 -9.20 -0.88 4.16
N ILE A 28 -9.16 -0.36 2.93
CA ILE A 28 -10.13 -0.66 1.87
C ILE A 28 -9.57 -1.62 0.84
N ALA A 29 -8.25 -1.63 0.64
CA ALA A 29 -7.62 -2.55 -0.28
C ALA A 29 -6.16 -2.80 0.08
N PHE A 30 -5.69 -4.02 -0.17
CA PHE A 30 -4.31 -4.43 0.05
C PHE A 30 -3.86 -5.37 -1.06
N ILE A 31 -2.70 -5.09 -1.65
CA ILE A 31 -2.00 -6.00 -2.57
C ILE A 31 -0.62 -6.27 -1.99
N ARG A 32 -0.22 -7.53 -2.06
CA ARG A 32 1.14 -7.98 -1.83
C ARG A 32 1.69 -8.60 -3.10
N GLN A 33 2.92 -8.23 -3.45
CA GLN A 33 3.66 -8.87 -4.53
C GLN A 33 4.38 -10.14 -4.02
N ASP A 34 4.48 -11.16 -4.86
CA ASP A 34 5.08 -12.44 -4.48
C ASP A 34 6.56 -12.28 -4.09
N GLY A 35 6.92 -12.80 -2.92
CA GLY A 35 8.26 -12.69 -2.32
C GLY A 35 8.44 -11.52 -1.34
N ALA A 36 7.39 -10.74 -1.05
CA ALA A 36 7.51 -9.60 -0.13
C ALA A 36 7.73 -10.08 1.30
N LEU A 37 8.55 -9.35 2.05
CA LEU A 37 8.83 -9.66 3.45
C LEU A 37 7.54 -9.56 4.27
N MET A 38 7.23 -10.57 5.11
CA MET A 38 5.99 -10.58 5.90
C MET A 38 5.83 -9.34 6.79
N GLY A 39 6.93 -8.77 7.31
CA GLY A 39 6.90 -7.55 8.12
C GLY A 39 6.59 -6.26 7.33
N SER A 40 6.62 -6.31 6.00
CA SER A 40 6.29 -5.17 5.15
C SER A 40 4.78 -4.91 5.06
N ILE A 41 3.95 -5.89 5.45
CA ILE A 41 2.48 -5.78 5.48
C ILE A 41 2.05 -4.69 6.46
N ASP A 42 2.43 -4.84 7.73
CA ASP A 42 2.12 -3.85 8.77
C ASP A 42 2.74 -2.50 8.45
N LEU A 43 3.93 -2.47 7.84
CA LEU A 43 4.58 -1.24 7.44
C LEU A 43 3.79 -0.49 6.36
N ALA A 44 3.29 -1.19 5.34
CA ALA A 44 2.49 -0.59 4.27
C ALA A 44 1.18 -0.01 4.81
N ILE A 45 0.50 -0.76 5.68
CA ILE A 45 -0.76 -0.31 6.30
C ILE A 45 -0.50 0.92 7.18
N ASN A 46 0.50 0.87 8.06
CA ASN A 46 0.82 2.00 8.95
C ASN A 46 1.22 3.25 8.16
N LYS A 47 1.95 3.10 7.05
CA LYS A 47 2.27 4.20 6.14
C LYS A 47 1.02 4.80 5.51
N ALA A 48 0.10 3.98 5.00
CA ALA A 48 -1.13 4.45 4.38
C ALA A 48 -2.02 5.20 5.39
N VAL A 49 -2.18 4.66 6.59
CA VAL A 49 -2.92 5.30 7.69
C VAL A 49 -2.26 6.63 8.08
N THR A 50 -0.93 6.64 8.29
CA THR A 50 -0.20 7.84 8.67
C THR A 50 -0.25 8.90 7.57
N ALA A 51 -0.04 8.52 6.31
CA ALA A 51 -0.14 9.44 5.17
C ALA A 51 -1.52 10.10 5.11
N ARG A 52 -2.58 9.34 5.38
CA ARG A 52 -3.93 9.89 5.46
C ARG A 52 -4.15 10.79 6.68
N MET A 53 -3.63 10.41 7.84
CA MET A 53 -3.74 11.21 9.06
C MET A 53 -2.96 12.53 8.97
N PHE A 54 -1.86 12.52 8.21
CA PHE A 54 -0.96 13.65 7.99
C PHE A 54 -1.00 14.13 6.55
N ASP A 55 -2.17 14.09 5.91
CA ASP A 55 -2.43 14.64 4.58
C ASP A 55 -2.32 16.17 4.66
N GLY A 56 -1.08 16.65 4.70
CA GLY A 56 -0.70 18.07 4.68
C GLY A 56 -0.70 18.61 3.24
N PRO A 57 -0.82 19.95 3.08
CA PRO A 57 -0.76 20.58 1.75
C PRO A 57 0.58 20.36 1.04
#